data_AF-A0A837B569-F1
#
_entry.id   AF-A0A837B569-F1
#
_cell.length_a   1.000
_cell.length_b   1.000
_cell.length_c   1.000
_cell.angle_alpha   90.00
_cell.angle_beta   90.00
_cell.angle_gamma   90.00
#
_symmetry.space_group_name_H-M   'P 1'
#
loop_
_entity.id
_entity.type
_entity.pdbx_description
1 polymer ?
#
loop_
_entity_poly.entity_id
_entity_poly.type
_entity_poly.pdbx_seq_one_letter_code
_entity_poly.pdbx_strand_id
1 'polypeptide(L)' 'DTLRELAAGGEPLPLVDGAGVVYGPYLLLSINETASLFFEDGTPRRIEFQLSLRRADDITPEATAP' A
#
# COMPACT_ATOMS: atom_id res chain seq x y z
N ASP A 1 11.55 -5.53 1.95
CA ASP A 1 11.15 -4.86 0.69
C ASP A 1 9.76 -5.22 0.16
N THR A 2 8.99 -6.10 0.81
CA THR A 2 7.72 -6.64 0.29
C THR A 2 6.71 -5.57 -0.15
N LEU A 3 6.56 -4.45 0.56
CA LEU A 3 5.64 -3.39 0.14
C LEU A 3 6.08 -2.66 -1.15
N ARG A 4 7.40 -2.55 -1.39
CA ARG A 4 7.92 -1.96 -2.64
C ARG A 4 7.71 -2.89 -3.82
N GLU A 5 7.85 -4.19 -3.60
CA GLU A 5 7.56 -5.22 -4.62
C GLU A 5 6.08 -5.23 -4.99
N LEU A 6 5.18 -5.12 -3.99
CA LEU A 6 3.74 -5.02 -4.23
C LEU A 6 3.37 -3.75 -5.00
N ALA A 7 4.02 -2.61 -4.71
CA ALA A 7 3.84 -1.38 -5.47
C ALA A 7 4.31 -1.54 -6.94
N ALA A 8 5.41 -2.25 -7.17
CA ALA A 8 5.94 -2.51 -8.50
C ALA A 8 5.07 -3.49 -9.32
N GLY A 9 4.36 -4.40 -8.65
CA GLY A 9 3.51 -5.40 -9.28
C GLY A 9 2.30 -4.81 -10.01
N GLY A 10 1.81 -3.62 -9.63
CA GLY A 10 0.71 -2.93 -10.32
C GLY A 10 -0.65 -3.62 -10.23
N GLU A 11 -0.76 -4.70 -9.46
CA GLU A 11 -2.01 -5.46 -9.29
C GLU A 11 -2.77 -4.99 -8.04
N PRO A 12 -4.11 -4.88 -8.08
CA PRO A 12 -4.90 -4.54 -6.91
C PRO A 12 -4.82 -5.60 -5.81
N LEU A 13 -4.66 -5.17 -4.56
CA LEU A 13 -4.60 -6.03 -3.37
C LEU A 13 -5.70 -5.66 -2.37
N PRO A 14 -6.22 -6.63 -1.60
CA PRO A 14 -7.19 -6.32 -0.56
C PRO A 14 -6.56 -5.47 0.55
N LEU A 15 -7.15 -4.31 0.82
CA LEU A 15 -6.78 -3.51 1.98
C LEU A 15 -7.53 -4.04 3.22
N VAL A 16 -6.77 -4.47 4.23
CA VAL A 16 -7.29 -5.03 5.48
C VAL A 16 -6.68 -4.26 6.66
N ASP A 17 -7.49 -3.81 7.61
CA ASP A 17 -6.99 -3.19 8.84
C ASP A 17 -6.59 -4.22 9.91
N GLY A 18 -6.01 -3.72 11.01
CA GLY A 18 -5.62 -4.55 12.16
C GLY A 18 -6.79 -5.19 12.93
N ALA A 19 -8.04 -4.79 12.66
CA ALA A 19 -9.24 -5.42 13.21
C ALA A 19 -9.80 -6.52 12.29
N GLY A 20 -9.23 -6.68 11.09
CA GLY A 20 -9.66 -7.66 10.08
C GLY A 20 -10.77 -7.15 9.15
N VAL A 21 -11.06 -5.85 9.14
CA VAL A 21 -12.02 -5.24 8.22
C VAL A 21 -11.40 -5.15 6.83
N VAL A 22 -12.09 -5.71 5.83
CA VAL A 22 -11.68 -5.65 4.43
C VAL A 22 -12.36 -4.46 3.75
N TYR A 23 -11.58 -3.52 3.26
CA TYR A 23 -12.07 -2.31 2.59
C TYR A 23 -12.29 -2.50 1.09
N GLY A 24 -11.71 -3.55 0.50
CA GLY A 24 -11.79 -3.84 -0.93
C GLY A 24 -10.42 -3.82 -1.62
N PRO A 25 -10.41 -3.92 -2.96
CA PRO A 25 -9.17 -3.94 -3.73
C PRO A 25 -8.61 -2.53 -3.94
N TYR A 26 -7.32 -2.36 -3.65
CA TYR A 26 -6.58 -1.11 -3.81
C TYR A 26 -5.28 -1.34 -4.58
N LEU A 27 -4.97 -0.42 -5.48
CA LEU A 27 -3.65 -0.28 -6.09
C LEU A 27 -2.75 0.55 -5.17
N LEU A 28 -1.57 0.02 -4.89
CA LEU A 28 -0.52 0.76 -4.18
C LEU A 28 0.25 1.62 -5.17
N LEU A 29 0.06 2.95 -5.12
CA LEU A 29 0.68 3.89 -6.05
C LEU A 29 2.07 4.31 -5.59
N SER A 30 2.23 4.56 -4.30
CA SER A 30 3.51 4.92 -3.71
C SER A 30 3.58 4.54 -2.25
N ILE A 31 4.81 4.29 -1.81
CA ILE A 31 5.16 4.05 -0.41
C ILE A 31 6.33 4.94 -0.02
N ASN A 32 6.18 5.62 1.10
CA ASN A 32 7.27 6.31 1.78
C ASN A 32 7.46 5.69 3.16
N GLU A 33 8.69 5.34 3.49
CA GLU A 33 9.04 4.71 4.76
C GLU A 33 10.08 5.58 5.45
N THR A 34 9.80 5.95 6.70
CA THR A 34 10.72 6.72 7.53
C THR A 34 11.03 5.93 8.80
N ALA A 35 12.26 5.47 8.90
CA ALA A 35 12.80 4.82 10.07
C ALA A 35 13.30 5.87 11.08
N SER A 36 13.00 5.68 12.36
CA SER A 36 13.37 6.58 13.44
C SER A 36 13.59 5.83 14.75
N LEU A 37 14.20 6.51 15.74
CA LEU A 37 14.51 5.95 17.06
C LEU A 37 15.33 4.66 16.96
N PHE A 38 16.56 4.76 16.50
CA PHE A 38 17.41 3.58 16.29
C PHE A 38 17.98 3.05 17.61
N PHE A 39 18.11 1.72 17.72
CA PHE A 39 18.98 1.06 18.69
C PHE A 39 20.46 1.36 18.40
N GLU A 40 21.35 1.02 19.32
CA GLU A 40 22.80 1.21 19.15
C GLU A 40 23.37 0.41 17.96
N ASP A 41 22.71 -0.68 17.57
CA ASP A 41 23.07 -1.49 16.40
C ASP A 41 22.50 -0.95 15.06
N GLY A 42 21.80 0.18 15.10
CA GLY A 42 21.18 0.79 13.91
C GLY A 42 19.82 0.20 13.53
N THR A 43 19.26 -0.73 14.31
CA THR A 43 17.90 -1.25 14.08
C THR A 43 16.86 -0.20 14.47
N PRO A 44 15.88 0.14 13.62
CA PRO A 44 14.85 1.13 13.98
C PRO A 44 13.87 0.58 15.02
N ARG A 45 13.53 1.38 16.03
CA ARG A 45 12.44 1.09 16.98
C ARG A 45 11.08 1.56 16.48
N ARG A 46 11.07 2.56 15.60
CA ARG A 46 9.86 3.11 15.02
C ARG A 46 10.04 3.21 13.51
N ILE A 47 9.07 2.66 12.79
CA ILE A 47 8.97 2.81 11.34
C ILE A 47 7.61 3.44 11.04
N GLU A 48 7.62 4.57 10.34
CA GLU A 48 6.43 5.25 9.89
C GLU A 48 6.26 5.02 8.39
N PHE A 49 5.05 4.64 8.00
CA PHE A 49 4.70 4.39 6.61
C PHE A 49 3.66 5.41 6.15
N GLN A 50 3.87 5.95 4.95
CA GLN A 50 2.91 6.76 4.23
C GLN A 50 2.61 6.07 2.89
N LEU A 51 1.34 5.73 2.68
CA LEU A 51 0.89 5.00 1.49
C LEU A 51 -0.06 5.87 0.69
N SER A 52 0.13 5.91 -0.62
CA SER A 52 -0.86 6.46 -1.55
C SER A 52 -1.57 5.29 -2.23
N LEU A 53 -2.88 5.19 -2.02
CA LEU A 53 -3.70 4.08 -2.52
C LEU A 53 -4.79 4.61 -3.47
N ARG A 54 -5.09 3.84 -4.52
CA ARG A 54 -6.26 4.07 -5.37
C ARG A 54 -7.18 2.86 -5.31
N ARG A 55 -8.47 3.08 -5.07
CA ARG A 55 -9.45 2.00 -5.09
C ARG A 55 -9.61 1.46 -6.51
N ALA A 56 -9.58 0.13 -6.66
CA ALA A 56 -9.66 -0.50 -7.97
C ALA A 56 -11.10 -0.58 -8.51
N ASP A 57 -12.10 -0.64 -7.64
CA ASP A 57 -13.51 -0.65 -8.04
C ASP A 57 -13.96 0.67 -8.70
N ASP A 58 -13.27 1.78 -8.42
CA ASP A 58 -13.52 3.10 -9.03
C ASP A 58 -12.89 3.22 -10.43
N ILE A 59 -12.20 2.17 -10.90
CA ILE A 59 -11.65 2.08 -12.25
C ILE A 59 -12.69 1.38 -13.13
N THR A 60 -13.84 2.04 -13.35
CA THR A 60 -14.74 1.61 -14.43
C THR A 60 -13.99 1.79 -15.74
N PRO A 61 -13.74 0.74 -16.55
CA PRO A 61 -13.33 0.95 -17.92
C PRO A 61 -14.53 1.55 -18.65
N GLU A 62 -14.57 2.89 -18.73
CA GLU A 62 -15.44 3.59 -19.67
C GLU A 62 -14.90 3.34 -21.09
N ALA A 63 -15.05 2.11 -21.56
CA ALA A 63 -14.64 1.67 -22.88
C ALA A 63 -15.46 0.44 -23.29
N THR A 64 -16.77 0.61 -23.44
CA THR A 64 -17.58 -0.10 -24.45
C THR A 64 -18.88 0.69 -24.62
N ALA A 65 -18.85 1.75 -25.44
CA ALA A 65 -20.05 2.25 -26.09
C ALA A 65 -19.97 1.79 -27.56
N PRO A 66 -21.00 1.11 -28.10
CA PRO A 66 -21.03 0.64 -29.48
C PRO A 66 -21.12 1.78 -30.50
#